data_AF-A0A845U4X3-F1
#
_entry.id   AF-A0A845U4X3-F1
#
_cell.length_a   1.000
_cell.length_b   1.000
_cell.length_c   1.000
_cell.angle_alpha   90.00
_cell.angle_beta   90.00
_cell.angle_gamma   90.00
#
_symmetry.space_group_name_H-M   'P 1'
#
loop_
_entity.id
_entity.type
_entity.pdbx_description
1 polymer ?
#
loop_
_entity_poly.entity_id
_entity_poly.type
_entity_poly.pdbx_seq_one_letter_code
_entity_poly.pdbx_strand_id
1 'polypeptide(L)'
;MKSRNFKIGLAIFVLAAGAGLFVALHNQPKEPEEAYIGERNVLLRSRLAQVRETLATLHFGERVVIVDRKNDQVQVRTDAGLLGWVEQRHLMDATLWRHAAELRVRAHTMPSQAQAHTRVPTNVRLEPGRSTIRIFQFPSALRLEILERKLADVKPSDDARASESSGAGDLKREDWVLVRGTTEDTGEVAGWVLRRFIDYDPPQAIADYASGFHFVAWFELNRVSDGEKLRPQYLTAGTQGGDGHPCDFTLLRVYTWGLQRRRYETAFLESNLCGHFPIHVEPATAPGGDAKFSFVAESKQGSGQRVYAMHQTSVHRIDLEKRRRVPARRRK
;
A
#
# COMPACT_ATOMS: atom_id res chain seq x y z
N MET A 1 53.37 2.03 -63.05
CA MET A 1 53.49 1.64 -61.62
C MET A 1 52.75 2.54 -60.62
N LYS A 2 52.33 3.79 -60.94
CA LYS A 2 51.66 4.70 -59.98
C LYS A 2 50.19 4.39 -59.64
N SER A 3 49.39 3.78 -60.52
CA SER A 3 47.94 3.58 -60.26
C SER A 3 47.60 2.39 -59.36
N ARG A 4 48.48 1.38 -59.26
CA ARG A 4 48.24 0.19 -58.43
C ARG A 4 48.37 0.50 -56.94
N ASN A 5 49.32 1.36 -56.57
CA ASN A 5 49.53 1.80 -55.19
C ASN A 5 48.40 2.73 -54.71
N PHE A 6 47.82 3.53 -55.62
CA PHE A 6 46.67 4.38 -55.31
C PHE A 6 45.39 3.57 -55.06
N LYS A 7 45.13 2.52 -55.86
CA LYS A 7 43.98 1.63 -55.66
C LYS A 7 44.08 0.82 -54.36
N ILE A 8 45.29 0.40 -53.98
CA ILE A 8 45.52 -0.30 -52.70
C ILE A 8 45.33 0.66 -51.52
N GLY A 9 45.84 1.89 -51.61
CA GLY A 9 45.63 2.91 -50.56
C GLY A 9 44.16 3.27 -50.36
N LEU A 10 43.39 3.39 -51.45
CA LEU A 10 41.94 3.65 -51.40
C LEU A 10 41.17 2.47 -50.77
N ALA A 11 41.53 1.22 -51.11
CA ALA A 11 40.89 0.04 -50.55
C ALA A 11 41.15 -0.11 -49.04
N ILE A 12 42.38 0.18 -48.58
CA ILE A 12 42.73 0.18 -47.16
C ILE A 12 41.97 1.28 -46.42
N PHE A 13 41.84 2.47 -47.01
CA PHE A 13 41.10 3.57 -46.41
C PHE A 13 39.59 3.26 -46.28
N VAL A 14 38.98 2.64 -47.29
CA VAL A 14 37.57 2.22 -47.25
C VAL A 14 37.35 1.11 -46.23
N LEU A 15 38.26 0.14 -46.11
CA LEU A 15 38.19 -0.90 -45.08
C LEU A 15 38.37 -0.33 -43.67
N ALA A 16 39.30 0.60 -43.47
CA ALA A 16 39.51 1.27 -42.19
C ALA A 16 38.32 2.16 -41.81
N ALA A 17 37.74 2.90 -42.77
CA ALA A 17 36.54 3.70 -42.57
C ALA A 17 35.32 2.82 -42.27
N GLY A 18 35.17 1.68 -42.96
CA GLY A 18 34.12 0.69 -42.70
C GLY A 18 34.24 0.04 -41.32
N ALA A 19 35.46 -0.31 -40.89
CA ALA A 19 35.72 -0.83 -39.55
C ALA A 19 35.48 0.23 -38.45
N GLY A 20 35.89 1.47 -38.69
CA GLY A 20 35.62 2.60 -37.78
C GLY A 20 34.12 2.88 -37.63
N LEU A 21 33.36 2.82 -38.73
CA LEU A 21 31.91 2.97 -38.71
C LEU A 21 31.22 1.80 -38.02
N PHE A 22 31.70 0.56 -38.23
CA PHE A 22 31.17 -0.63 -37.56
C PHE A 22 31.38 -0.56 -36.04
N VAL A 23 32.59 -0.18 -35.58
CA VAL A 23 32.87 0.01 -34.15
C VAL A 23 32.05 1.15 -33.55
N ALA A 24 31.89 2.27 -34.26
CA ALA A 24 31.09 3.39 -33.78
C ALA A 24 29.59 3.06 -33.69
N LEU A 25 29.07 2.25 -34.62
CA LEU A 25 27.67 1.80 -34.61
C LEU A 25 27.41 0.68 -33.58
N HIS A 26 28.41 -0.16 -33.27
CA HIS A 26 28.30 -1.21 -32.24
C HIS A 26 28.58 -0.71 -30.82
N ASN A 27 29.42 0.31 -30.65
CA ASN A 27 29.72 0.94 -29.36
C ASN A 27 28.92 2.23 -29.16
N GLN A 28 27.61 2.21 -29.41
CA GLN A 28 26.79 3.27 -28.85
C GLN A 28 26.88 3.18 -27.32
N PRO A 29 27.29 4.24 -26.62
CA PRO A 29 27.34 4.22 -25.16
C PRO A 29 25.94 3.91 -24.66
N LYS A 30 25.77 2.76 -24.01
CA LYS A 30 24.54 2.46 -23.30
C LYS A 30 24.34 3.57 -22.28
N GLU A 31 23.17 4.20 -22.30
CA GLU A 31 22.84 5.18 -21.27
C GLU A 31 23.03 4.53 -19.90
N PRO A 32 23.59 5.27 -18.91
CA PRO A 32 23.83 4.73 -17.59
C PRO A 32 22.51 4.21 -17.01
N GLU A 33 22.45 2.91 -16.78
CA GLU A 33 21.26 2.26 -16.25
C GLU A 33 21.16 2.58 -14.75
N GLU A 34 20.12 3.30 -14.36
CA GLU A 34 19.88 3.66 -12.96
C GLU A 34 19.09 2.56 -12.24
N ALA A 35 19.47 2.32 -10.98
CA ALA A 35 18.76 1.44 -10.07
C ALA A 35 18.74 2.02 -8.66
N TYR A 36 17.89 1.44 -7.82
CA TYR A 36 17.65 1.88 -6.46
C TYR A 36 17.73 0.69 -5.51
N ILE A 37 18.22 0.90 -4.29
CA ILE A 37 18.28 -0.17 -3.30
C ILE A 37 16.87 -0.51 -2.79
N GLY A 38 16.47 -1.79 -2.90
CA GLY A 38 15.14 -2.31 -2.51
C GLY A 38 15.07 -3.03 -1.17
N GLU A 39 16.20 -3.26 -0.52
CA GLU A 39 16.26 -3.84 0.82
C GLU A 39 16.60 -2.76 1.86
N ARG A 40 16.32 -3.04 3.14
CA ARG A 40 16.61 -2.09 4.23
C ARG A 40 18.08 -1.68 4.25
N ASN A 41 18.98 -2.66 4.22
CA ASN A 41 20.42 -2.48 4.28
C ASN A 41 21.10 -3.45 3.31
N VAL A 42 22.00 -2.95 2.46
CA VAL A 42 22.76 -3.74 1.50
C VAL A 42 24.25 -3.43 1.63
N LEU A 43 25.06 -4.46 1.83
CA LEU A 43 26.51 -4.30 1.89
C LEU A 43 27.08 -4.17 0.48
N LEU A 44 27.75 -3.06 0.20
CA LEU A 44 28.51 -2.85 -1.02
C LEU A 44 29.87 -3.55 -0.90
N ARG A 45 30.13 -4.56 -1.73
CA ARG A 45 31.34 -5.39 -1.64
C ARG A 45 32.38 -4.99 -2.68
N SER A 46 33.66 -5.02 -2.31
CA SER A 46 34.75 -4.65 -3.24
C SER A 46 34.96 -5.65 -4.38
N ARG A 47 34.82 -6.96 -4.14
CA ARG A 47 35.05 -8.04 -5.12
C ARG A 47 34.10 -9.24 -4.91
N LEU A 48 33.96 -10.06 -5.94
CA LEU A 48 33.13 -11.29 -5.93
C LEU A 48 33.82 -12.51 -5.28
N ALA A 49 35.13 -12.42 -5.00
CA ALA A 49 35.95 -13.52 -4.48
C ALA A 49 35.78 -13.73 -2.95
N GLN A 50 36.45 -14.77 -2.42
CA GLN A 50 36.31 -15.26 -1.04
C GLN A 50 36.83 -14.29 0.04
N VAL A 51 37.66 -13.31 -0.34
CA VAL A 51 38.10 -12.19 0.52
C VAL A 51 37.26 -10.96 0.16
N ARG A 52 36.27 -10.66 1.00
CA ARG A 52 35.28 -9.58 0.78
C ARG A 52 35.53 -8.47 1.78
N GLU A 53 35.82 -7.27 1.29
CA GLU A 53 35.78 -6.06 2.10
C GLU A 53 34.45 -5.34 1.86
N THR A 54 33.79 -4.95 2.95
CA THR A 54 32.62 -4.09 2.92
C THR A 54 33.08 -2.65 2.71
N LEU A 55 32.75 -2.08 1.56
CA LEU A 55 33.10 -0.70 1.21
C LEU A 55 32.14 0.31 1.83
N ALA A 56 30.85 -0.03 1.88
CA ALA A 56 29.78 0.79 2.44
C ALA A 56 28.54 -0.06 2.74
N THR A 57 27.62 0.50 3.51
CA THR A 57 26.25 0.00 3.65
C THR A 57 25.32 0.98 2.95
N LEU A 58 24.57 0.48 1.98
CA LEU A 58 23.58 1.25 1.23
C LEU A 58 22.18 0.97 1.80
N HIS A 59 21.35 2.00 1.87
CA HIS A 59 20.02 1.94 2.46
C HIS A 59 18.93 1.97 1.41
N PHE A 60 17.73 1.54 1.79
CA PHE A 60 16.56 1.56 0.93
C PHE A 60 16.35 2.92 0.23
N GLY A 61 16.14 2.89 -1.08
CA GLY A 61 15.91 4.08 -1.90
C GLY A 61 17.16 4.85 -2.32
N GLU A 62 18.36 4.45 -1.88
CA GLU A 62 19.59 5.03 -2.42
C GLU A 62 19.72 4.73 -3.91
N ARG A 63 20.03 5.76 -4.70
CA ARG A 63 20.24 5.64 -6.14
C ARG A 63 21.66 5.16 -6.42
N VAL A 64 21.77 4.22 -7.35
CA VAL A 64 23.04 3.72 -7.87
C VAL A 64 22.99 3.63 -9.40
N VAL A 65 24.16 3.72 -10.03
CA VAL A 65 24.31 3.52 -11.47
C VAL A 65 24.92 2.15 -11.72
N ILE A 66 24.29 1.34 -12.54
CA ILE A 66 24.78 0.02 -12.93
C ILE A 66 25.92 0.18 -13.93
N VAL A 67 27.05 -0.46 -13.62
CA VAL A 67 28.27 -0.42 -14.43
C VAL A 67 28.48 -1.73 -15.16
N ASP A 68 28.24 -2.86 -14.48
CA ASP A 68 28.45 -4.20 -15.05
C ASP A 68 27.50 -5.22 -14.37
N ARG A 69 27.26 -6.35 -15.05
CA ARG A 69 26.41 -7.45 -14.55
C ARG A 69 27.14 -8.78 -14.77
N LYS A 70 27.29 -9.56 -13.69
CA LYS A 70 27.90 -10.91 -13.71
C LYS A 70 27.05 -11.86 -12.89
N ASN A 71 26.32 -12.75 -13.58
CA ASN A 71 25.32 -13.63 -12.95
C ASN A 71 24.33 -12.79 -12.10
N ASP A 72 24.07 -13.19 -10.85
CA ASP A 72 23.21 -12.45 -9.92
C ASP A 72 23.87 -11.24 -9.26
N GLN A 73 25.11 -10.91 -9.64
CA GLN A 73 25.88 -9.82 -9.05
C GLN A 73 25.92 -8.64 -10.03
N VAL A 74 25.67 -7.45 -9.51
CA VAL A 74 25.64 -6.21 -10.27
C VAL A 74 26.70 -5.29 -9.68
N GLN A 75 27.61 -4.82 -10.52
CA GLN A 75 28.55 -3.79 -10.13
C GLN A 75 27.85 -2.45 -10.25
N VAL A 76 27.83 -1.71 -9.15
CA VAL A 76 27.15 -0.43 -9.03
C VAL A 76 28.12 0.66 -8.61
N ARG A 77 27.83 1.87 -9.08
CA ARG A 77 28.48 3.11 -8.66
C ARG A 77 27.52 3.93 -7.83
N THR A 78 27.90 4.26 -6.60
CA THR A 78 27.12 5.16 -5.73
C THR A 78 27.33 6.63 -6.14
N ASP A 79 26.50 7.53 -5.62
CA ASP A 79 26.70 8.97 -5.81
C ASP A 79 27.98 9.51 -5.18
N ALA A 80 28.47 8.86 -4.13
CA ALA A 80 29.79 9.12 -3.55
C ALA A 80 30.96 8.61 -4.44
N GLY A 81 30.67 8.01 -5.59
CA GLY A 81 31.67 7.50 -6.52
C GLY A 81 32.25 6.12 -6.15
N LEU A 82 31.73 5.46 -5.11
CA LEU A 82 32.17 4.13 -4.71
C LEU A 82 31.71 3.09 -5.73
N LEU A 83 32.63 2.22 -6.13
CA LEU A 83 32.37 1.11 -7.05
C LEU A 83 32.41 -0.20 -6.27
N GLY A 84 31.33 -0.98 -6.33
CA GLY A 84 31.28 -2.28 -5.68
C GLY A 84 30.15 -3.16 -6.21
N TRP A 85 30.02 -4.35 -5.66
CA TRP A 85 29.09 -5.38 -6.08
C TRP A 85 27.95 -5.53 -5.08
N VAL A 86 26.74 -5.65 -5.61
CA VAL A 86 25.50 -5.98 -4.88
C VAL A 86 24.74 -7.07 -5.63
N GLU A 87 23.84 -7.77 -4.95
CA GLU A 87 22.99 -8.78 -5.59
C GLU A 87 21.82 -8.13 -6.33
N GLN A 88 21.52 -8.61 -7.54
CA GLN A 88 20.45 -8.06 -8.39
C GLN A 88 19.10 -8.02 -7.69
N ARG A 89 18.78 -9.01 -6.85
CA ARG A 89 17.53 -9.06 -6.09
C ARG A 89 17.37 -7.94 -5.06
N HIS A 90 18.46 -7.25 -4.69
CA HIS A 90 18.42 -6.11 -3.79
C HIS A 90 18.26 -4.77 -4.54
N LEU A 91 18.18 -4.81 -5.88
CA LEU A 91 18.00 -3.64 -6.72
C LEU A 91 16.58 -3.57 -7.27
N MET A 92 16.05 -2.36 -7.36
CA MET A 92 14.86 -1.99 -8.10
C MET A 92 15.29 -1.17 -9.31
N ASP A 93 14.71 -1.44 -10.48
CA ASP A 93 14.90 -0.56 -11.62
C ASP A 93 14.23 0.81 -11.41
N ALA A 94 14.63 1.80 -12.21
CA ALA A 94 14.11 3.16 -12.10
C ALA A 94 12.59 3.26 -12.30
N THR A 95 11.99 2.38 -13.11
CA THR A 95 10.54 2.37 -13.36
C THR A 95 9.78 1.88 -12.14
N LEU A 96 10.24 0.78 -11.55
CA LEU A 96 9.68 0.21 -10.33
C LEU A 96 9.80 1.20 -9.17
N TRP A 97 10.96 1.85 -9.00
CA TRP A 97 11.15 2.87 -7.99
C TRP A 97 10.19 4.04 -8.16
N ARG A 98 10.03 4.55 -9.39
CA ARG A 98 9.08 5.63 -9.69
C ARG A 98 7.65 5.25 -9.32
N HIS A 99 7.19 4.05 -9.69
CA HIS A 99 5.85 3.59 -9.35
C HIS A 99 5.66 3.42 -7.83
N ALA A 100 6.68 2.94 -7.11
CA ALA A 100 6.66 2.84 -5.65
C ALA A 100 6.60 4.24 -5.00
N ALA A 101 7.38 5.20 -5.51
CA ALA A 101 7.36 6.59 -5.06
C ALA A 101 6.00 7.26 -5.31
N GLU A 102 5.39 7.06 -6.48
CA GLU A 102 4.04 7.54 -6.80
C GLU A 102 2.99 6.91 -5.88
N LEU A 103 3.07 5.61 -5.61
CA LEU A 103 2.17 4.93 -4.67
C LEU A 103 2.30 5.51 -3.26
N ARG A 104 3.52 5.77 -2.80
CA ARG A 104 3.79 6.43 -1.51
C ARG A 104 3.17 7.82 -1.44
N VAL A 105 3.37 8.66 -2.46
CA VAL A 105 2.76 10.00 -2.52
C VAL A 105 1.23 9.92 -2.46
N ARG A 106 0.62 9.00 -3.21
CA ARG A 106 -0.84 8.79 -3.14
C ARG A 106 -1.28 8.35 -1.74
N ALA A 107 -0.62 7.33 -1.18
CA ALA A 107 -0.92 6.79 0.14
C ALA A 107 -0.78 7.84 1.26
N HIS A 108 0.16 8.76 1.14
CA HIS A 108 0.35 9.86 2.09
C HIS A 108 -0.89 10.78 2.18
N THR A 109 -1.61 10.97 1.07
CA THR A 109 -2.84 11.80 1.03
C THR A 109 -4.11 11.07 1.47
N MET A 110 -4.06 9.75 1.65
CA MET A 110 -5.24 8.95 2.00
C MET A 110 -5.54 9.04 3.51
N PRO A 111 -6.84 9.01 3.89
CA PRO A 111 -7.23 8.96 5.29
C PRO A 111 -6.93 7.57 5.89
N SER A 112 -6.27 7.56 7.05
CA SER A 112 -6.10 6.33 7.83
C SER A 112 -7.47 5.78 8.24
N GLN A 113 -7.72 4.52 7.91
CA GLN A 113 -8.93 3.79 8.29
C GLN A 113 -8.73 3.06 9.62
N ALA A 114 -7.52 2.55 9.87
CA ALA A 114 -7.17 1.84 11.10
C ALA A 114 -5.67 1.95 11.41
N GLN A 115 -5.34 1.88 12.70
CA GLN A 115 -3.98 1.61 13.17
C GLN A 115 -3.80 0.10 13.31
N ALA A 116 -2.61 -0.40 12.97
CA ALA A 116 -2.32 -1.82 13.00
C ALA A 116 -0.82 -2.09 13.11
N HIS A 117 -0.46 -3.37 13.24
CA HIS A 117 0.92 -3.80 13.16
C HIS A 117 1.10 -5.10 12.37
N THR A 118 2.30 -5.31 11.85
CA THR A 118 2.66 -6.57 11.19
C THR A 118 2.86 -7.68 12.21
N ARG A 119 2.19 -8.82 12.02
CA ARG A 119 2.34 -10.00 12.87
C ARG A 119 3.64 -10.77 12.59
N VAL A 120 4.08 -10.74 11.33
CA VAL A 120 5.26 -11.44 10.81
C VAL A 120 6.00 -10.53 9.84
N PRO A 121 7.27 -10.83 9.47
CA PRO A 121 7.91 -10.15 8.35
C PRO A 121 7.02 -10.25 7.10
N THR A 122 6.61 -9.10 6.57
CA THR A 122 5.51 -8.99 5.61
C THR A 122 6.01 -8.37 4.32
N ASN A 123 5.84 -9.09 3.21
CA ASN A 123 6.19 -8.59 1.89
C ASN A 123 5.24 -7.47 1.48
N VAL A 124 5.82 -6.32 1.13
CA VAL A 124 5.13 -5.15 0.61
C VAL A 124 5.22 -5.16 -0.90
N ARG A 125 4.08 -5.04 -1.57
CA ARG A 125 3.98 -5.15 -3.02
C ARG A 125 3.43 -3.88 -3.65
N LEU A 126 3.76 -3.66 -4.92
CA LEU A 126 3.28 -2.51 -5.67
C LEU A 126 1.77 -2.58 -5.94
N GLU A 127 1.26 -3.79 -6.15
CA GLU A 127 -0.14 -4.10 -6.47
C GLU A 127 -0.64 -5.27 -5.61
N PRO A 128 -1.97 -5.40 -5.38
CA PRO A 128 -2.51 -6.53 -4.63
C PRO A 128 -2.33 -7.84 -5.41
N GLY A 129 -1.84 -8.88 -4.74
CA GLY A 129 -1.71 -10.23 -5.30
C GLY A 129 -0.36 -10.90 -5.01
N ARG A 130 -0.35 -12.23 -4.91
CA ARG A 130 0.86 -12.99 -4.55
C ARG A 130 1.95 -12.98 -5.62
N SER A 131 1.56 -12.80 -6.88
CA SER A 131 2.47 -12.79 -8.04
C SER A 131 2.91 -11.39 -8.47
N THR A 132 2.45 -10.33 -7.80
CA THR A 132 2.84 -8.95 -8.15
C THR A 132 4.25 -8.64 -7.65
N ILE A 133 4.86 -7.54 -8.07
CA ILE A 133 6.26 -7.24 -7.73
C ILE A 133 6.36 -6.83 -6.25
N ARG A 134 7.32 -7.43 -5.51
CA ARG A 134 7.70 -7.02 -4.15
C ARG A 134 8.62 -5.80 -4.23
N ILE A 135 8.25 -4.74 -3.51
CA ILE A 135 9.03 -3.48 -3.45
C ILE A 135 9.78 -3.33 -2.13
N PHE A 136 9.32 -4.00 -1.07
CA PHE A 136 9.95 -3.94 0.26
C PHE A 136 9.50 -5.13 1.13
N GLN A 137 10.11 -5.29 2.30
CA GLN A 137 9.63 -6.19 3.34
C GLN A 137 9.61 -5.48 4.69
N PHE A 138 8.42 -5.36 5.28
CA PHE A 138 8.30 -4.87 6.65
C PHE A 138 8.77 -5.94 7.64
N PRO A 139 9.48 -5.56 8.72
CA PRO A 139 9.74 -6.48 9.82
C PRO A 139 8.43 -6.83 10.53
N SER A 140 8.48 -7.80 11.46
CA SER A 140 7.39 -8.03 12.41
C SER A 140 7.27 -6.90 13.42
N ALA A 141 6.10 -6.76 14.04
CA ALA A 141 5.74 -5.74 15.02
C ALA A 141 5.91 -4.29 14.53
N LEU A 142 5.94 -4.07 13.22
CA LEU A 142 5.97 -2.73 12.65
C LEU A 142 4.58 -2.11 12.75
N ARG A 143 4.46 -0.99 13.47
CA ARG A 143 3.25 -0.18 13.47
C ARG A 143 3.04 0.50 12.12
N LEU A 144 1.81 0.48 11.63
CA LEU A 144 1.41 0.99 10.34
C LEU A 144 -0.06 1.44 10.34
N GLU A 145 -0.44 2.13 9.28
CA GLU A 145 -1.80 2.57 9.04
C GLU A 145 -2.39 1.87 7.83
N ILE A 146 -3.65 1.47 7.92
CA ILE A 146 -4.43 0.87 6.84
C ILE A 146 -5.21 1.97 6.14
N LEU A 147 -5.15 1.99 4.81
CA LEU A 147 -5.68 3.09 3.99
C LEU A 147 -6.83 2.63 3.07
N GLU A 148 -6.67 1.46 2.46
CA GLU A 148 -7.60 0.89 1.48
C GLU A 148 -7.57 -0.64 1.55
N ARG A 149 -8.59 -1.30 1.03
CA ARG A 149 -8.66 -2.76 0.86
C ARG A 149 -9.01 -3.10 -0.58
N LYS A 150 -8.41 -4.19 -1.10
CA LYS A 150 -8.77 -4.80 -2.38
C LYS A 150 -8.74 -6.32 -2.28
N LEU A 151 -9.51 -6.95 -3.15
CA LEU A 151 -9.45 -8.39 -3.39
C LEU A 151 -8.46 -8.69 -4.51
N ALA A 152 -7.72 -9.80 -4.38
CA ALA A 152 -6.94 -10.36 -5.46
C ALA A 152 -7.16 -11.88 -5.56
N ASP A 153 -7.15 -12.40 -6.78
CA ASP A 153 -7.33 -13.83 -7.02
C ASP A 153 -6.09 -14.62 -6.59
N VAL A 154 -6.32 -15.74 -5.93
CA VAL A 154 -5.29 -16.74 -5.68
C VAL A 154 -5.20 -17.61 -6.92
N LYS A 155 -4.14 -17.43 -7.70
CA LYS A 155 -3.80 -18.41 -8.73
C LYS A 155 -3.53 -19.76 -8.04
N PRO A 156 -4.16 -20.86 -8.49
CA PRO A 156 -3.83 -22.18 -7.97
C PRO A 156 -2.33 -22.44 -8.14
N SER A 157 -1.63 -22.82 -7.07
CA SER A 157 -0.30 -23.39 -7.20
C SER A 157 -0.39 -24.77 -7.84
N ASP A 158 0.62 -25.20 -8.58
CA ASP A 158 0.64 -26.54 -9.19
C ASP A 158 0.48 -27.68 -8.15
N ASP A 159 0.90 -27.43 -6.89
CA ASP A 159 0.77 -28.38 -5.76
C ASP A 159 -0.67 -28.56 -5.23
N ALA A 160 -1.62 -27.68 -5.59
CA ALA A 160 -3.00 -27.75 -5.11
C ALA A 160 -3.89 -28.69 -5.95
N ARG A 161 -3.36 -29.32 -7.01
CA ARG A 161 -4.09 -30.29 -7.84
C ARG A 161 -4.32 -31.65 -7.16
N ALA A 162 -3.78 -31.89 -5.96
CA ALA A 162 -3.84 -33.19 -5.28
C ALA A 162 -4.99 -33.34 -4.27
N SER A 163 -5.86 -32.34 -4.11
CA SER A 163 -7.00 -32.42 -3.18
C SER A 163 -8.28 -31.91 -3.85
N GLU A 164 -8.89 -32.76 -4.67
CA GLU A 164 -10.24 -32.53 -5.20
C GLU A 164 -11.29 -33.17 -4.28
N SER A 165 -12.26 -32.37 -3.81
CA SER A 165 -13.71 -32.66 -3.95
C SER A 165 -14.56 -31.70 -3.10
N SER A 166 -15.00 -30.59 -3.70
CA SER A 166 -16.39 -30.09 -3.56
C SER A 166 -16.60 -28.80 -4.35
N GLY A 167 -17.50 -28.87 -5.35
CA GLY A 167 -18.29 -27.73 -5.84
C GLY A 167 -17.61 -26.80 -6.85
N ALA A 168 -18.43 -26.25 -7.75
CA ALA A 168 -18.05 -25.32 -8.82
C ALA A 168 -16.98 -24.29 -8.40
N GLY A 169 -15.95 -24.15 -9.22
CA GLY A 169 -14.73 -23.41 -8.90
C GLY A 169 -14.97 -21.93 -8.58
N ASP A 170 -15.08 -21.64 -7.28
CA ASP A 170 -14.91 -20.30 -6.76
C ASP A 170 -13.41 -20.00 -6.74
N LEU A 171 -12.98 -19.00 -7.51
CA LEU A 171 -11.64 -18.43 -7.37
C LEU A 171 -11.50 -17.95 -5.92
N LYS A 172 -10.64 -18.62 -5.15
CA LYS A 172 -10.33 -18.19 -3.78
C LYS A 172 -9.71 -16.79 -3.87
N ARG A 173 -10.41 -15.79 -3.36
CA ARG A 173 -9.92 -14.41 -3.28
C ARG A 173 -9.28 -14.15 -1.93
N GLU A 174 -8.22 -13.36 -1.93
CA GLU A 174 -7.53 -12.92 -0.74
C GLU A 174 -7.71 -11.43 -0.52
N ASP A 175 -7.76 -11.05 0.76
CA ASP A 175 -7.81 -9.67 1.18
C ASP A 175 -6.40 -9.07 1.21
N TRP A 176 -6.23 -7.99 0.47
CA TRP A 176 -5.04 -7.15 0.47
C TRP A 176 -5.40 -5.78 1.00
N VAL A 177 -4.53 -5.22 1.82
CA VAL A 177 -4.68 -3.86 2.35
C VAL A 177 -3.52 -3.00 1.86
N LEU A 178 -3.85 -1.79 1.42
CA LEU A 178 -2.85 -0.76 1.18
C LEU A 178 -2.50 -0.16 2.54
N VAL A 179 -1.21 -0.19 2.86
CA VAL A 179 -0.70 0.31 4.14
C VAL A 179 0.36 1.38 3.90
N ARG A 180 0.54 2.25 4.90
CA ARG A 180 1.73 3.08 5.04
C ARG A 180 2.37 2.81 6.41
N GLY A 181 3.67 2.60 6.41
CA GLY A 181 4.45 2.37 7.64
C GLY A 181 5.77 3.11 7.55
N THR A 182 6.28 3.55 8.70
CA THR A 182 7.55 4.26 8.79
C THR A 182 8.54 3.39 9.54
N THR A 183 9.71 3.15 8.96
CA THR A 183 10.84 2.53 9.67
C THR A 183 11.95 3.54 9.86
N GLU A 184 12.71 3.43 10.95
CA GLU A 184 13.80 4.37 11.27
C GLU A 184 14.84 4.44 10.15
N ASP A 185 15.15 3.31 9.51
CA ASP A 185 16.22 3.21 8.51
C ASP A 185 15.78 3.58 7.09
N THR A 186 14.48 3.45 6.76
CA THR A 186 13.98 3.56 5.37
C THR A 186 12.99 4.69 5.14
N GLY A 187 12.56 5.37 6.21
CA GLY A 187 11.46 6.34 6.16
C GLY A 187 10.11 5.68 5.90
N GLU A 188 9.17 6.47 5.37
CA GLU A 188 7.83 6.02 5.02
C GLU A 188 7.86 5.12 3.78
N VAL A 189 7.24 3.95 3.88
CA VAL A 189 7.00 3.03 2.76
C VAL A 189 5.52 2.75 2.70
N ALA A 190 4.96 2.76 1.49
CA ALA A 190 3.57 2.37 1.25
C ALA A 190 3.48 1.26 0.21
N GLY A 191 2.52 0.35 0.41
CA GLY A 191 2.25 -0.71 -0.54
C GLY A 191 1.21 -1.71 -0.06
N TRP A 192 0.93 -2.69 -0.90
CA TRP A 192 -0.07 -3.72 -0.64
C TRP A 192 0.53 -4.87 0.14
N VAL A 193 -0.15 -5.25 1.22
CA VAL A 193 0.21 -6.38 2.07
C VAL A 193 -0.99 -7.32 2.23
N LEU A 194 -0.71 -8.60 2.46
CA LEU A 194 -1.76 -9.58 2.69
C LEU A 194 -2.37 -9.37 4.08
N ARG A 195 -3.69 -9.13 4.15
CA ARG A 195 -4.39 -8.70 5.37
C ARG A 195 -4.19 -9.63 6.57
N ARG A 196 -4.13 -10.95 6.35
CA ARG A 196 -3.94 -11.95 7.44
C ARG A 196 -2.60 -11.87 8.17
N PHE A 197 -1.64 -11.08 7.67
CA PHE A 197 -0.36 -10.81 8.34
C PHE A 197 -0.38 -9.51 9.14
N ILE A 198 -1.54 -8.87 9.24
CA ILE A 198 -1.76 -7.60 9.91
C ILE A 198 -2.73 -7.82 11.07
N ASP A 199 -2.33 -7.40 12.27
CA ASP A 199 -3.18 -7.35 13.44
C ASP A 199 -3.65 -5.91 13.65
N TYR A 200 -4.96 -5.73 13.82
CA TYR A 200 -5.58 -4.41 13.99
C TYR A 200 -5.50 -3.99 15.46
N ASP A 201 -5.16 -2.72 15.70
CA ASP A 201 -4.94 -2.16 17.04
C ASP A 201 -6.05 -1.16 17.44
N PRO A 202 -7.28 -1.62 17.73
CA PRO A 202 -8.36 -0.72 18.13
C PRO A 202 -8.00 0.04 19.41
N PRO A 203 -8.52 1.26 19.62
CA PRO A 203 -8.30 2.00 20.86
C PRO A 203 -8.72 1.16 22.06
N GLN A 204 -7.87 1.08 23.08
CA GLN A 204 -8.10 0.26 24.28
C GLN A 204 -9.48 0.52 24.92
N ALA A 205 -9.96 1.77 24.83
CA ALA A 205 -11.28 2.21 25.29
C ALA A 205 -12.46 1.41 24.71
N ILE A 206 -12.32 0.89 23.49
CA ILE A 206 -13.38 0.18 22.75
C ILE A 206 -12.97 -1.22 22.29
N ALA A 207 -11.75 -1.67 22.59
CA ALA A 207 -11.23 -2.97 22.16
C ALA A 207 -12.14 -4.13 22.61
N ASP A 208 -12.63 -4.08 23.85
CA ASP A 208 -13.51 -5.12 24.43
C ASP A 208 -14.95 -5.07 23.89
N TYR A 209 -15.31 -4.05 23.11
CA TYR A 209 -16.67 -3.87 22.60
C TYR A 209 -16.90 -4.56 21.23
N ALA A 210 -15.88 -5.22 20.67
CA ALA A 210 -15.92 -5.94 19.39
C ALA A 210 -16.82 -7.19 19.35
N SER A 211 -17.69 -7.41 20.34
CA SER A 211 -18.49 -8.64 20.45
C SER A 211 -19.28 -8.93 19.16
N GLY A 212 -18.93 -10.03 18.51
CA GLY A 212 -19.62 -10.56 17.33
C GLY A 212 -19.18 -10.00 15.97
N PHE A 213 -18.05 -9.29 15.88
CA PHE A 213 -17.47 -8.82 14.61
C PHE A 213 -15.97 -8.48 14.74
N HIS A 214 -15.26 -8.32 13.63
CA HIS A 214 -13.87 -7.86 13.62
C HIS A 214 -13.79 -6.39 13.21
N PHE A 215 -13.09 -5.55 13.98
CA PHE A 215 -12.81 -4.17 13.60
C PHE A 215 -11.97 -4.13 12.32
N VAL A 216 -12.36 -3.25 11.41
CA VAL A 216 -11.60 -2.98 10.18
C VAL A 216 -11.33 -1.48 9.96
N ALA A 217 -12.05 -0.62 10.66
CA ALA A 217 -11.76 0.81 10.74
C ALA A 217 -12.32 1.44 12.02
N TRP A 218 -11.72 2.54 12.48
CA TRP A 218 -12.24 3.35 13.58
C TRP A 218 -11.77 4.80 13.50
N PHE A 219 -12.61 5.70 14.00
CA PHE A 219 -12.39 7.15 13.94
C PHE A 219 -12.91 7.81 15.20
N GLU A 220 -12.17 8.78 15.73
CA GLU A 220 -12.68 9.68 16.75
C GLU A 220 -13.66 10.67 16.10
N LEU A 221 -14.90 10.71 16.56
CA LEU A 221 -15.93 11.64 16.06
C LEU A 221 -15.91 12.95 16.82
N ASN A 222 -15.91 12.89 18.15
CA ASN A 222 -15.81 14.03 19.03
C ASN A 222 -15.28 13.60 20.41
N ARG A 223 -15.16 14.55 21.35
CA ARG A 223 -14.91 14.26 22.76
C ARG A 223 -15.98 14.88 23.64
N VAL A 224 -16.28 14.25 24.77
CA VAL A 224 -17.18 14.80 25.81
C VAL A 224 -16.50 14.81 27.17
N SER A 225 -16.77 15.82 27.97
CA SER A 225 -16.24 15.89 29.35
C SER A 225 -17.02 14.96 30.27
N ASP A 226 -16.34 14.12 31.04
CA ASP A 226 -16.92 13.32 32.12
C ASP A 226 -16.81 13.99 33.50
N GLY A 227 -16.44 15.28 33.53
CA GLY A 227 -16.13 16.06 34.73
C GLY A 227 -14.65 16.09 35.09
N GLU A 228 -13.86 15.11 34.64
CA GLU A 228 -12.41 15.02 34.92
C GLU A 228 -11.59 15.06 33.64
N LYS A 229 -12.04 14.34 32.61
CA LYS A 229 -11.33 14.10 31.36
C LYS A 229 -12.26 14.20 30.17
N LEU A 230 -11.69 14.58 29.04
CA LEU A 230 -12.34 14.44 27.75
C LEU A 230 -12.29 12.96 27.32
N ARG A 231 -13.47 12.39 27.07
CA ARG A 231 -13.66 11.02 26.59
C ARG A 231 -13.97 11.05 25.10
N PRO A 232 -13.17 10.37 24.26
CA PRO A 232 -13.43 10.28 22.83
C PRO A 232 -14.67 9.43 22.57
N GLN A 233 -15.45 9.79 21.56
CA GLN A 233 -16.54 8.97 21.01
C GLN A 233 -16.10 8.46 19.64
N TYR A 234 -16.45 7.22 19.32
CA TYR A 234 -15.86 6.52 18.19
C TYR A 234 -16.90 6.08 17.17
N LEU A 235 -16.62 6.32 15.89
CA LEU A 235 -17.18 5.53 14.79
C LEU A 235 -16.32 4.31 14.60
N THR A 236 -16.93 3.16 14.39
CA THR A 236 -16.24 1.92 14.06
C THR A 236 -16.91 1.22 12.89
N ALA A 237 -16.10 0.62 12.03
CA ALA A 237 -16.55 -0.27 10.96
C ALA A 237 -16.05 -1.69 11.24
N GLY A 238 -16.90 -2.66 10.92
CA GLY A 238 -16.66 -4.05 11.22
C GLY A 238 -17.10 -5.00 10.12
N THR A 239 -16.54 -6.20 10.15
CA THR A 239 -16.93 -7.32 9.28
C THR A 239 -17.39 -8.51 10.10
N GLN A 240 -18.41 -9.21 9.59
CA GLN A 240 -18.85 -10.50 10.08
C GLN A 240 -18.54 -11.53 8.99
N GLY A 241 -17.59 -12.44 9.24
CA GLY A 241 -17.13 -13.42 8.24
C GLY A 241 -15.61 -13.46 8.06
N GLY A 242 -15.16 -14.24 7.08
CA GLY A 242 -13.74 -14.45 6.75
C GLY A 242 -13.23 -13.56 5.61
N ASP A 243 -12.05 -13.88 5.08
CA ASP A 243 -11.46 -13.18 3.92
C ASP A 243 -12.32 -13.35 2.65
N GLY A 244 -12.16 -12.44 1.68
CA GLY A 244 -12.68 -12.60 0.33
C GLY A 244 -14.09 -12.04 0.08
N HIS A 245 -14.69 -11.39 1.09
CA HIS A 245 -15.98 -10.73 0.92
C HIS A 245 -15.88 -9.49 0.01
N PRO A 246 -16.90 -9.21 -0.83
CA PRO A 246 -16.87 -8.07 -1.76
C PRO A 246 -16.96 -6.71 -1.05
N CYS A 247 -17.47 -6.67 0.18
CA CYS A 247 -17.59 -5.46 0.98
C CYS A 247 -16.37 -5.29 1.88
N ASP A 248 -15.90 -4.07 2.07
CA ASP A 248 -14.82 -3.78 3.03
C ASP A 248 -15.31 -3.83 4.47
N PHE A 249 -16.56 -3.43 4.70
CA PHE A 249 -17.24 -3.56 5.99
C PHE A 249 -18.73 -3.81 5.80
N THR A 250 -19.34 -4.48 6.78
CA THR A 250 -20.76 -4.85 6.76
C THR A 250 -21.56 -4.31 7.94
N LEU A 251 -20.85 -3.70 8.89
CA LEU A 251 -21.41 -3.17 10.13
C LEU A 251 -20.75 -1.81 10.44
N LEU A 252 -21.57 -0.87 10.89
CA LEU A 252 -21.14 0.38 11.50
C LEU A 252 -21.69 0.48 12.91
N ARG A 253 -20.85 0.95 13.83
CA ARG A 253 -21.27 1.21 15.21
C ARG A 253 -20.64 2.47 15.74
N VAL A 254 -21.44 3.29 16.42
CA VAL A 254 -20.96 4.48 17.14
C VAL A 254 -21.00 4.21 18.64
N TYR A 255 -19.84 4.35 19.27
CA TYR A 255 -19.66 4.24 20.71
C TYR A 255 -19.57 5.62 21.35
N THR A 256 -20.43 5.87 22.34
CA THR A 256 -20.50 7.13 23.07
C THR A 256 -20.23 6.88 24.55
N TRP A 257 -19.71 7.90 25.25
CA TRP A 257 -19.43 7.78 26.68
C TRP A 257 -20.68 8.11 27.51
N GLY A 258 -21.16 7.13 28.27
CA GLY A 258 -22.28 7.32 29.20
C GLY A 258 -21.81 7.97 30.50
N LEU A 259 -22.21 9.22 30.75
CA LEU A 259 -21.80 9.99 31.94
C LEU A 259 -22.21 9.33 33.26
N GLN A 260 -23.39 8.72 33.30
CA GLN A 260 -23.94 8.10 34.52
C GLN A 260 -23.24 6.77 34.86
N ARG A 261 -23.06 5.91 33.86
CA ARG A 261 -22.49 4.56 34.04
C ARG A 261 -20.97 4.51 33.89
N ARG A 262 -20.34 5.61 33.49
CA ARG A 262 -18.89 5.75 33.24
C ARG A 262 -18.33 4.61 32.39
N ARG A 263 -19.03 4.29 31.30
CA ARG A 263 -18.63 3.28 30.31
C ARG A 263 -19.10 3.66 28.91
N TYR A 264 -18.52 3.01 27.90
CA TYR A 264 -18.99 3.16 26.53
C TYR A 264 -20.33 2.45 26.32
N GLU A 265 -21.19 3.06 25.53
CA GLU A 265 -22.48 2.53 25.12
C GLU A 265 -22.63 2.62 23.60
N THR A 266 -23.45 1.75 23.02
CA THR A 266 -23.74 1.80 21.59
C THR A 266 -24.88 2.78 21.35
N ALA A 267 -24.58 3.93 20.73
CA ALA A 267 -25.60 4.93 20.40
C ALA A 267 -26.18 4.75 18.99
N PHE A 268 -25.42 4.10 18.10
CA PHE A 268 -25.88 3.77 16.75
C PHE A 268 -25.30 2.44 16.32
N LEU A 269 -26.12 1.65 15.63
CA LEU A 269 -25.74 0.40 14.99
C LEU A 269 -26.47 0.30 13.66
N GLU A 270 -25.72 0.14 12.58
CA GLU A 270 -26.22 -0.28 11.29
C GLU A 270 -25.52 -1.58 10.89
N SER A 271 -26.30 -2.59 10.53
CA SER A 271 -25.81 -3.91 10.12
C SER A 271 -26.37 -4.29 8.75
N ASN A 272 -25.81 -5.34 8.15
CA ASN A 272 -26.23 -5.85 6.83
C ASN A 272 -26.10 -4.80 5.71
N LEU A 273 -25.12 -3.90 5.81
CA LEU A 273 -24.74 -3.03 4.71
C LEU A 273 -23.56 -3.63 3.94
N CYS A 274 -23.27 -3.11 2.76
CA CYS A 274 -22.04 -3.41 2.03
C CYS A 274 -21.33 -2.10 1.78
N GLY A 275 -20.38 -1.76 2.66
CA GLY A 275 -19.65 -0.50 2.63
C GLY A 275 -18.24 -0.69 2.08
N HIS A 276 -17.73 0.36 1.45
CA HIS A 276 -16.40 0.40 0.83
C HIS A 276 -15.57 1.55 1.38
N PHE A 277 -14.27 1.34 1.51
CA PHE A 277 -13.32 2.36 1.88
C PHE A 277 -13.11 3.39 0.75
N PRO A 278 -12.63 4.60 1.09
CA PRO A 278 -12.43 5.13 2.44
C PRO A 278 -13.74 5.59 3.10
N ILE A 279 -13.79 5.46 4.43
CA ILE A 279 -14.71 6.22 5.27
C ILE A 279 -14.05 7.59 5.51
N HIS A 280 -14.76 8.66 5.15
CA HIS A 280 -14.37 10.02 5.44
C HIS A 280 -15.07 10.50 6.70
N VAL A 281 -14.31 11.09 7.63
CA VAL A 281 -14.83 11.66 8.87
C VAL A 281 -14.46 13.13 8.96
N GLU A 282 -15.47 13.96 9.23
CA GLU A 282 -15.33 15.35 9.67
C GLU A 282 -15.60 15.35 11.18
N PRO A 283 -14.55 15.28 12.03
CA PRO A 283 -14.73 15.28 13.47
C PRO A 283 -15.21 16.64 13.96
N ALA A 284 -15.80 16.67 15.15
CA ALA A 284 -16.18 17.91 15.80
C ALA A 284 -14.96 18.78 16.10
N THR A 285 -15.09 20.10 15.88
CA THR A 285 -14.03 21.09 16.16
C THR A 285 -13.97 21.49 17.64
N ALA A 286 -15.00 21.17 18.41
CA ALA A 286 -15.09 21.44 19.84
C ALA A 286 -15.70 20.24 20.59
N PRO A 287 -15.38 20.06 21.89
CA PRO A 287 -16.00 19.02 22.70
C PRO A 287 -17.53 19.10 22.69
N GLY A 288 -18.19 17.96 22.48
CA GLY A 288 -19.65 17.85 22.37
C GLY A 288 -20.25 18.38 21.07
N GLY A 289 -19.42 18.87 20.14
CA GLY A 289 -19.88 19.34 18.83
C GLY A 289 -20.29 18.21 17.88
N ASP A 290 -20.81 18.63 16.74
CA ASP A 290 -21.31 17.74 15.70
C ASP A 290 -20.17 17.14 14.88
N ALA A 291 -20.34 15.87 14.50
CA ALA A 291 -19.42 15.17 13.60
C ALA A 291 -20.20 14.65 12.38
N LYS A 292 -19.52 14.51 11.25
CA LYS A 292 -20.10 13.87 10.05
C LYS A 292 -19.20 12.77 9.56
N PHE A 293 -19.80 11.79 8.90
CA PHE A 293 -19.05 10.79 8.19
C PHE A 293 -19.77 10.34 6.93
N SER A 294 -18.99 9.91 5.93
CA SER A 294 -19.52 9.43 4.66
C SER A 294 -18.66 8.32 4.08
N PHE A 295 -19.29 7.48 3.27
CA PHE A 295 -18.65 6.35 2.58
C PHE A 295 -19.53 5.92 1.41
N VAL A 296 -18.97 5.11 0.51
CA VAL A 296 -19.75 4.48 -0.56
C VAL A 296 -20.30 3.15 -0.04
N ALA A 297 -21.57 2.88 -0.35
CA ALA A 297 -22.16 1.59 -0.04
C ALA A 297 -23.12 1.13 -1.13
N GLU A 298 -23.22 -0.19 -1.28
CA GLU A 298 -24.19 -0.80 -2.17
C GLU A 298 -25.62 -0.61 -1.67
N SER A 299 -26.55 -0.60 -2.63
CA SER A 299 -27.98 -0.60 -2.38
C SER A 299 -28.69 -1.34 -3.52
N LYS A 300 -29.98 -1.63 -3.33
CA LYS A 300 -30.82 -2.20 -4.41
C LYS A 300 -30.87 -1.34 -5.67
N GLN A 301 -30.54 -0.04 -5.56
CA GLN A 301 -30.57 0.94 -6.64
C GLN A 301 -29.18 1.21 -7.24
N GLY A 302 -28.17 0.44 -6.83
CA GLY A 302 -26.75 0.64 -7.17
C GLY A 302 -25.94 1.23 -6.02
N SER A 303 -24.62 1.32 -6.24
CA SER A 303 -23.66 1.94 -5.32
C SER A 303 -23.92 3.44 -5.18
N GLY A 304 -23.87 3.97 -3.96
CA GLY A 304 -24.03 5.40 -3.73
C GLY A 304 -23.36 5.88 -2.46
N GLN A 305 -23.02 7.17 -2.42
CA GLN A 305 -22.50 7.81 -1.22
C GLN A 305 -23.61 7.90 -0.15
N ARG A 306 -23.31 7.46 1.06
CA ARG A 306 -24.14 7.65 2.25
C ARG A 306 -23.48 8.69 3.15
N VAL A 307 -24.29 9.57 3.74
CA VAL A 307 -23.79 10.64 4.60
C VAL A 307 -24.57 10.63 5.91
N TYR A 308 -23.84 10.66 7.01
CA TYR A 308 -24.38 10.65 8.36
C TYR A 308 -23.88 11.87 9.12
N ALA A 309 -24.73 12.36 10.03
CA ALA A 309 -24.38 13.37 11.00
C ALA A 309 -24.66 12.84 12.40
N MET A 310 -23.75 13.13 13.31
CA MET A 310 -23.89 12.90 14.73
C MET A 310 -24.12 14.24 15.43
N HIS A 311 -25.21 14.34 16.17
CA HIS A 311 -25.50 15.46 17.06
C HIS A 311 -25.66 14.91 18.48
N GLN A 312 -24.81 15.39 19.39
CA GLN A 312 -24.69 14.86 20.77
C GLN A 312 -24.38 13.35 20.80
N THR A 313 -25.40 12.51 20.93
CA THR A 313 -25.30 11.04 20.91
C THR A 313 -26.15 10.40 19.81
N SER A 314 -26.97 11.19 19.12
CA SER A 314 -27.86 10.69 18.07
C SER A 314 -27.16 10.75 16.71
N VAL A 315 -27.28 9.67 15.94
CA VAL A 315 -26.71 9.55 14.59
C VAL A 315 -27.84 9.39 13.59
N HIS A 316 -27.85 10.25 12.57
CA HIS A 316 -28.87 10.25 11.52
C HIS A 316 -28.25 10.29 10.13
N ARG A 317 -28.86 9.57 9.19
CA ARG A 317 -28.48 9.58 7.77
C ARG A 317 -29.12 10.77 7.06
N ILE A 318 -28.32 11.68 6.51
CA ILE A 318 -28.78 12.98 5.98
C ILE A 318 -28.95 13.03 4.45
N ASP A 319 -28.39 12.07 3.69
CA ASP A 319 -28.56 12.03 2.22
C ASP A 319 -29.99 11.63 1.78
N LEU A 320 -30.71 10.89 2.64
CA LEU A 320 -32.11 10.54 2.41
C LEU A 320 -33.06 11.74 2.58
N GLU A 321 -32.73 12.69 3.47
CA GLU A 321 -33.56 13.87 3.71
C GLU A 321 -33.51 14.86 2.54
N LYS A 322 -32.33 15.05 1.92
CA LYS A 322 -32.19 15.91 0.73
C LYS A 322 -33.05 15.41 -0.43
N ARG A 323 -33.16 14.09 -0.64
CA ARG A 323 -34.03 13.51 -1.68
C ARG A 323 -35.53 13.74 -1.42
N ARG A 324 -35.97 13.75 -0.15
CA ARG A 324 -37.37 14.02 0.21
C ARG A 324 -37.76 15.50 0.07
N ARG A 325 -36.79 16.42 0.13
CA ARG A 325 -37.02 17.87 0.03
C ARG A 325 -37.06 18.42 -1.39
N VAL A 326 -36.81 17.62 -2.44
CA VAL A 326 -37.01 18.06 -3.83
C VAL A 326 -38.50 17.88 -4.17
N PRO A 327 -39.31 18.95 -4.28
CA PRO A 327 -40.70 18.80 -4.68
C PRO A 327 -40.76 18.22 -6.11
N ALA A 328 -41.56 17.19 -6.29
CA ALA A 328 -41.90 16.67 -7.62
C ALA A 328 -42.42 17.86 -8.45
N ARG A 329 -41.66 18.26 -9.48
CA ARG A 329 -42.12 19.25 -10.46
C ARG A 329 -43.44 18.73 -11.03
N ARG A 330 -44.56 19.36 -10.66
CA ARG A 330 -45.84 19.17 -11.33
C ARG A 330 -45.62 19.49 -12.80
N ARG A 331 -45.70 18.48 -13.66
CA ARG A 331 -45.86 18.69 -15.11
C ARG A 331 -47.18 19.43 -15.30
N LYS A 332 -47.13 20.61 -15.90
CA LYS A 332 -48.30 21.30 -16.45
C LYS A 332 -48.64 20.67 -17.79
#